data_AF-A0A9X3FDL0-F1
#
_entry.id   AF-A0A9X3FDL0-F1
#
_cell.length_a   1.000
_cell.length_b   1.000
_cell.length_c   1.000
_cell.angle_alpha   90.00
_cell.angle_beta   90.00
_cell.angle_gamma   90.00
#
_symmetry.space_group_name_H-M   'P 1'
#
loop_
_entity.id
_entity.type
_entity.pdbx_description
1 polymer ?
#
loop_
_entity_poly.entity_id
_entity_poly.type
_entity_poly.pdbx_seq_one_letter_code
_entity_poly.pdbx_strand_id
1 'polypeptide(L)'
;MNNSLLEIVERYLAEELDEPVKIFSTKHLGGGCINHASKLETSIGPLFLKWNANCNSDIFLREAESLNELSRATTDLLKVPKVFCAKPVDGTPGFMVQEYLQAACANDENDEKLGRGLAIIHQFRNEKFGFYNNNYCGATTQNNSWADNWVDFFVNKRLRFLVDLIQVKRPLPSSEILVLEKLFAKIPSLIPSESKAVLIHGDLWSGNYMNTQDGPALIDPAAYYADREIEFAIMTMFGGFSSRFYSAYNEVHPLEPDWRSRNELYQLYHVLNHFCLFGGSYRMQALSIAKRFI
;
A
#
# COMPACT_ATOMS: atom_id res chain seq x y z
N MET A 1 18.55 13.00 14.83
CA MET A 1 18.39 11.56 15.11
C MET A 1 19.22 11.23 16.34
N ASN A 2 18.72 10.45 17.30
CA ASN A 2 19.48 10.14 18.53
C ASN A 2 20.56 9.08 18.22
N ASN A 3 21.78 9.23 18.75
CA ASN A 3 22.90 8.30 18.48
C ASN A 3 22.55 6.84 18.81
N SER A 4 21.71 6.63 19.83
CA SER A 4 21.22 5.31 20.22
C SER A 4 20.44 4.57 19.12
N LEU A 5 19.68 5.26 18.26
CA LEU A 5 18.97 4.59 17.16
C LEU A 5 19.94 4.07 16.10
N LEU A 6 20.95 4.86 15.75
CA LEU A 6 21.92 4.49 14.72
C LEU A 6 22.77 3.29 15.16
N GLU A 7 23.15 3.24 16.44
CA GLU A 7 23.86 2.08 17.01
C GLU A 7 23.02 0.79 16.95
N ILE A 8 21.70 0.90 17.19
CA ILE A 8 20.78 -0.24 17.04
C ILE A 8 20.71 -0.64 15.56
N VAL A 9 20.56 0.31 14.65
CA VAL A 9 20.51 0.03 13.20
C VAL A 9 21.80 -0.64 12.71
N GLU A 10 22.99 -0.17 13.12
CA GLU A 10 24.27 -0.82 12.80
C GLU A 10 24.29 -2.27 13.27
N ARG A 11 23.81 -2.54 14.50
CA ARG A 11 23.77 -3.90 15.04
C ARG A 11 22.87 -4.82 14.22
N TYR A 12 21.65 -4.38 13.91
CA TYR A 12 20.71 -5.16 13.11
C TYR A 12 21.24 -5.41 11.69
N LEU A 13 21.82 -4.40 11.05
CA LEU A 13 22.45 -4.57 9.74
C LEU A 13 23.60 -5.57 9.80
N ALA A 14 24.41 -5.52 10.86
CA ALA A 14 25.53 -6.44 11.01
C ALA A 14 25.10 -7.88 11.28
N GLU A 15 24.02 -8.08 12.05
CA GLU A 15 23.43 -9.39 12.30
C GLU A 15 22.82 -9.99 11.01
N GLU A 16 22.06 -9.21 10.24
CA GLU A 16 21.40 -9.68 9.02
C GLU A 16 22.37 -9.94 7.86
N LEU A 17 23.49 -9.21 7.80
CA LEU A 17 24.48 -9.35 6.73
C LEU A 17 25.69 -10.23 7.10
N ASP A 18 25.77 -10.68 8.36
CA ASP A 18 26.91 -11.43 8.90
C ASP A 18 28.26 -10.70 8.73
N GLU A 19 28.24 -9.36 8.74
CA GLU A 19 29.44 -8.52 8.63
C GLU A 19 29.27 -7.16 9.32
N PRO A 20 30.32 -6.52 9.87
CA PRO A 20 30.19 -5.22 10.52
C PRO A 20 29.77 -4.11 9.55
N VAL A 21 28.64 -3.43 9.85
CA VAL A 21 28.20 -2.23 9.11
C VAL A 21 28.43 -0.97 9.95
N LYS A 22 29.00 0.06 9.30
CA LYS A 22 29.21 1.38 9.92
C LYS A 22 28.41 2.44 9.18
N ILE A 23 27.74 3.31 9.92
CA ILE A 23 27.03 4.49 9.42
C ILE A 23 27.94 5.70 9.57
N PHE A 24 28.39 6.25 8.44
CA PHE A 24 29.28 7.41 8.43
C PHE A 24 28.53 8.73 8.58
N SER A 25 27.35 8.84 7.97
CA SER A 25 26.54 10.05 8.07
C SER A 25 25.06 9.76 7.77
N THR A 26 24.21 10.71 8.16
CA THR A 26 22.78 10.65 7.90
C THR A 26 22.31 11.96 7.27
N LYS A 27 21.42 11.86 6.27
CA LYS A 27 20.75 13.01 5.67
C LYS A 27 19.24 12.80 5.76
N HIS A 28 18.56 13.73 6.42
CA HIS A 28 17.10 13.69 6.47
C HIS A 28 16.51 13.90 5.07
N LEU A 29 15.54 13.08 4.72
CA LEU A 29 14.78 13.21 3.49
C LEU A 29 13.40 13.73 3.86
N GLY A 30 12.95 14.82 3.22
CA GLY A 30 11.58 15.30 3.37
C GLY A 30 10.58 14.36 2.69
N GLY A 31 9.28 14.56 2.95
CA GLY A 31 8.20 13.90 2.19
C GLY A 31 7.36 12.89 2.98
N GLY A 32 7.79 12.42 4.15
CA GLY A 32 6.95 11.56 4.99
C GLY A 32 5.91 12.36 5.78
N CYS A 33 4.63 12.01 5.67
CA CYS A 33 3.57 12.63 6.49
C CYS A 33 3.56 12.15 7.95
N ILE A 34 4.07 10.93 8.20
CA ILE A 34 3.96 10.24 9.50
C ILE A 34 5.32 9.73 9.99
N ASN A 35 6.13 9.16 9.09
CA ASN A 35 7.41 8.51 9.43
C ASN A 35 8.60 9.38 9.03
N HIS A 36 9.70 9.27 9.78
CA HIS A 36 10.95 9.94 9.44
C HIS A 36 11.71 9.11 8.41
N ALA A 37 12.10 9.74 7.30
CA ALA A 37 12.94 9.16 6.26
C ALA A 37 14.36 9.72 6.31
N SER A 38 15.37 8.89 6.09
CA SER A 38 16.77 9.33 6.04
C SER A 38 17.59 8.49 5.08
N LYS A 39 18.48 9.14 4.34
CA LYS A 39 19.58 8.47 3.64
C LYS A 39 20.70 8.23 4.64
N LEU A 40 21.17 7.00 4.72
CA LEU A 40 22.37 6.60 5.46
C LEU A 40 23.51 6.43 4.47
N GLU A 41 24.66 7.05 4.73
CA GLU A 41 25.91 6.69 4.05
C GLU A 41 26.61 5.64 4.91
N THR A 42 26.81 4.43 4.39
CA THR A 42 27.33 3.30 5.16
C THR A 42 28.56 2.66 4.51
N SER A 43 29.22 1.76 5.24
CA SER A 43 30.35 0.96 4.73
C SER A 43 29.99 0.06 3.54
N ILE A 44 28.71 -0.22 3.32
CA ILE A 44 28.20 -1.06 2.23
C ILE A 44 27.45 -0.25 1.16
N GLY A 45 27.62 1.08 1.17
CA GLY A 45 26.93 2.00 0.25
C GLY A 45 25.72 2.70 0.88
N PRO A 46 24.94 3.44 0.07
CA PRO A 46 23.81 4.21 0.59
C PRO A 46 22.61 3.31 0.90
N LEU A 47 22.00 3.53 2.07
CA LEU A 47 20.77 2.85 2.50
C LEU A 47 19.68 3.87 2.84
N PHE A 48 18.44 3.43 2.84
CA PHE A 48 17.28 4.23 3.23
C PHE A 48 16.72 3.71 4.56
N LEU A 49 16.65 4.60 5.55
CA LEU A 49 16.10 4.33 6.87
C LEU A 49 14.73 5.00 7.01
N LYS A 50 13.72 4.19 7.34
CA LYS A 50 12.46 4.67 7.91
C LYS A 50 12.41 4.38 9.39
N TRP A 51 11.94 5.34 10.19
CA TRP A 51 11.74 5.12 11.61
C TRP A 51 10.67 6.04 12.20
N ASN A 52 10.09 5.64 13.33
CA ASN A 52 9.13 6.44 14.07
C ASN A 52 9.09 6.00 15.55
N ALA A 53 9.13 6.98 16.46
CA ALA A 53 9.04 6.74 17.91
C ALA A 53 7.59 6.64 18.42
N ASN A 54 6.64 7.22 17.68
CA ASN A 54 5.23 7.36 18.05
C ASN A 54 4.33 6.58 17.07
N CYS A 55 4.64 5.30 16.85
CA CYS A 55 3.89 4.42 15.96
C CYS A 55 3.54 3.10 16.66
N ASN A 56 2.69 2.30 16.02
CA ASN A 56 2.58 0.88 16.38
C ASN A 56 3.93 0.20 16.16
N SER A 57 4.32 -0.66 17.10
CA SER A 57 5.66 -1.26 17.14
C SER A 57 5.97 -2.18 15.97
N ASP A 58 4.96 -2.62 15.22
CA ASP A 58 5.10 -3.55 14.10
C ASP A 58 4.95 -2.90 12.72
N ILE A 59 4.66 -1.58 12.63
CA ILE A 59 4.34 -0.92 11.34
C ILE A 59 5.41 -1.16 10.26
N PHE A 60 6.69 -1.05 10.63
CA PHE A 60 7.81 -1.23 9.70
C PHE A 60 8.07 -2.69 9.37
N LEU A 61 7.75 -3.60 10.28
CA LEU A 61 7.81 -5.04 10.01
C LEU A 61 6.71 -5.44 9.02
N ARG A 62 5.50 -4.88 9.14
CA ARG A 62 4.39 -5.10 8.21
C ARG A 62 4.66 -4.50 6.82
N GLU A 63 5.31 -3.34 6.77
CA GLU A 63 5.75 -2.73 5.50
C GLU A 63 6.84 -3.59 4.84
N ALA A 64 7.82 -4.07 5.62
CA ALA A 64 8.86 -4.98 5.14
C ALA A 64 8.29 -6.28 4.55
N GLU A 65 7.32 -6.90 5.22
CA GLU A 65 6.60 -8.08 4.71
C GLU A 65 5.92 -7.79 3.37
N SER A 66 5.33 -6.60 3.22
CA SER A 66 4.66 -6.18 1.99
C SER A 66 5.65 -5.96 0.84
N LEU A 67 6.78 -5.30 1.10
CA LEU A 67 7.87 -5.12 0.11
C LEU A 67 8.48 -6.47 -0.30
N ASN A 68 8.75 -7.33 0.67
CA ASN A 68 9.29 -8.66 0.41
C ASN A 68 8.33 -9.49 -0.45
N GLU A 69 7.02 -9.44 -0.20
CA GLU A 69 6.05 -10.15 -1.02
C GLU A 69 5.97 -9.59 -2.45
N LEU A 70 5.95 -8.26 -2.60
CA LEU A 70 5.95 -7.62 -3.92
C LEU A 70 7.21 -7.96 -4.72
N SER A 71 8.38 -8.00 -4.08
CA SER A 71 9.63 -8.34 -4.76
C SER A 71 9.61 -9.74 -5.39
N ARG A 72 8.89 -10.70 -4.79
CA ARG A 72 8.69 -12.06 -5.35
C ARG A 72 7.86 -12.07 -6.64
N ALA A 73 7.04 -11.04 -6.85
CA ALA A 73 6.15 -10.91 -8.02
C ALA A 73 6.73 -9.98 -9.10
N THR A 74 7.82 -9.27 -8.81
CA THR A 74 8.43 -8.30 -9.72
C THR A 74 9.35 -8.93 -10.77
N THR A 75 9.64 -8.14 -11.81
CA THR A 75 10.61 -8.44 -12.88
C THR A 75 11.46 -7.20 -13.14
N ASP A 76 12.41 -7.25 -14.07
CA ASP A 76 13.31 -6.13 -14.41
C ASP A 76 12.57 -4.85 -14.90
N LEU A 77 11.27 -4.92 -15.18
CA LEU A 77 10.46 -3.77 -15.59
C LEU A 77 10.07 -2.85 -14.42
N LEU A 78 10.00 -3.37 -13.19
CA LEU A 78 9.46 -2.65 -12.05
C LEU A 78 10.18 -3.07 -10.77
N LYS A 79 10.80 -2.09 -10.11
CA LYS A 79 11.58 -2.33 -8.90
C LYS A 79 10.72 -2.28 -7.64
N VAL A 80 11.18 -3.01 -6.63
CA VAL A 80 10.76 -2.87 -5.24
C VAL A 80 12.05 -2.84 -4.42
N PRO A 81 12.26 -1.84 -3.54
CA PRO A 81 13.51 -1.72 -2.80
C PRO A 81 13.75 -2.96 -1.95
N LYS A 82 14.97 -3.50 -2.02
CA LYS A 82 15.36 -4.62 -1.15
C LYS A 82 15.30 -4.19 0.32
N VAL A 83 14.57 -4.93 1.14
CA VAL A 83 14.62 -4.76 2.60
C VAL A 83 15.87 -5.44 3.15
N PHE A 84 16.66 -4.72 3.93
CA PHE A 84 17.84 -5.26 4.61
C PHE A 84 17.49 -5.75 6.00
N CYS A 85 16.74 -4.95 6.77
CA CYS A 85 16.28 -5.35 8.09
C CYS A 85 15.06 -4.53 8.51
N ALA A 86 14.21 -5.10 9.37
CA ALA A 86 13.13 -4.40 10.04
C ALA A 86 13.12 -4.79 11.51
N LYS A 87 12.89 -3.81 12.38
CA LYS A 87 12.90 -4.06 13.82
C LYS A 87 11.73 -4.99 14.22
N PRO A 88 11.98 -6.07 14.98
CA PRO A 88 10.94 -6.88 15.59
C PRO A 88 10.01 -6.06 16.52
N VAL A 89 8.87 -6.66 16.83
CA VAL A 89 7.82 -6.07 17.68
C VAL A 89 8.26 -6.02 19.14
N ASP A 90 9.13 -5.07 19.47
CA ASP A 90 9.73 -4.90 20.80
C ASP A 90 9.87 -3.41 21.17
N GLY A 91 8.73 -2.71 21.23
CA GLY A 91 8.67 -1.28 21.55
C GLY A 91 9.17 -0.35 20.44
N THR A 92 9.23 0.95 20.77
CA THR A 92 9.59 2.04 19.85
C THR A 92 10.92 2.72 20.23
N PRO A 93 11.64 3.36 19.28
CA PRO A 93 11.28 3.56 17.88
C PRO A 93 11.26 2.26 17.06
N GLY A 94 10.23 2.09 16.25
CA GLY A 94 10.24 1.11 15.17
C GLY A 94 11.10 1.64 14.02
N PHE A 95 11.72 0.73 13.25
CA PHE A 95 12.43 1.11 12.04
C PHE A 95 12.47 -0.02 11.00
N MET A 96 12.78 0.36 9.76
CA MET A 96 13.18 -0.53 8.68
C MET A 96 14.30 0.14 7.88
N VAL A 97 15.28 -0.67 7.46
CA VAL A 97 16.33 -0.28 6.51
C VAL A 97 16.12 -1.03 5.21
N GLN A 98 16.14 -0.28 4.11
CA GLN A 98 15.99 -0.80 2.76
C GLN A 98 17.00 -0.15 1.81
N GLU A 99 17.04 -0.66 0.59
CA GLU A 99 17.80 -0.10 -0.52
C GLU A 99 17.49 1.39 -0.72
N TYR A 100 18.53 2.20 -0.89
CA TYR A 100 18.38 3.59 -1.29
C TYR A 100 18.20 3.69 -2.81
N LEU A 101 17.00 4.06 -3.24
CA LEU A 101 16.70 4.30 -4.65
C LEU A 101 17.01 5.74 -5.04
N GLN A 102 17.92 5.92 -6.00
CA GLN A 102 18.26 7.24 -6.51
C GLN A 102 17.17 7.72 -7.47
N ALA A 103 16.48 8.79 -7.09
CA ALA A 103 15.44 9.39 -7.92
C ALA A 103 15.98 9.88 -9.27
N ALA A 104 15.18 9.71 -10.32
CA ALA A 104 15.41 10.19 -11.68
C ALA A 104 14.17 10.92 -12.21
N CYS A 105 14.32 11.60 -13.34
CA CYS A 105 13.20 12.27 -14.00
C CYS A 105 12.20 11.25 -14.56
N ALA A 106 10.92 11.62 -14.55
CA ALA A 106 9.89 10.88 -15.25
C ALA A 106 10.13 10.89 -16.77
N ASN A 107 9.79 9.79 -17.42
CA ASN A 107 9.79 9.67 -18.87
C ASN A 107 8.71 8.66 -19.32
N ASP A 108 8.32 8.75 -20.60
CA ASP A 108 7.28 7.92 -21.20
C ASP A 108 7.59 6.41 -21.11
N GLU A 109 8.87 6.03 -21.21
CA GLU A 109 9.30 4.63 -21.14
C GLU A 109 9.06 4.04 -19.74
N ASN A 110 9.30 4.81 -18.68
CA ASN A 110 9.06 4.39 -17.32
C ASN A 110 7.56 4.24 -17.01
N ASP A 111 6.69 5.07 -17.60
CA ASP A 111 5.25 4.91 -17.45
C ASP A 111 4.78 3.57 -18.07
N GLU A 112 5.30 3.23 -19.24
CA GLU A 112 5.00 1.94 -19.88
C GLU A 112 5.56 0.75 -19.09
N LYS A 113 6.80 0.87 -18.57
CA LYS A 113 7.42 -0.13 -17.70
C LYS A 113 6.61 -0.33 -16.41
N LEU A 114 6.14 0.74 -15.80
CA LEU A 114 5.30 0.71 -14.60
C LEU A 114 3.97 -0.01 -14.90
N GLY A 115 3.35 0.27 -16.05
CA GLY A 115 2.11 -0.38 -16.50
C GLY A 115 2.27 -1.88 -16.69
N ARG A 116 3.28 -2.30 -17.47
CA ARG A 116 3.56 -3.72 -17.73
C ARG A 116 4.02 -4.44 -16.44
N GLY A 117 4.85 -3.79 -15.63
CA GLY A 117 5.33 -4.32 -14.36
C GLY A 117 4.20 -4.57 -13.36
N LEU A 118 3.27 -3.62 -13.19
CA LEU A 118 2.10 -3.82 -12.33
C LEU A 118 1.19 -4.94 -12.86
N ALA A 119 1.01 -5.03 -14.18
CA ALA A 119 0.24 -6.11 -14.78
C ALA A 119 0.85 -7.50 -14.49
N ILE A 120 2.18 -7.62 -14.48
CA ILE A 120 2.89 -8.84 -14.10
C ILE A 120 2.71 -9.15 -12.61
N ILE A 121 2.81 -8.15 -11.72
CA ILE A 121 2.54 -8.34 -10.28
C ILE A 121 1.12 -8.88 -10.07
N HIS A 122 0.13 -8.32 -10.78
CA HIS A 122 -1.26 -8.76 -10.72
C HIS A 122 -1.50 -10.16 -11.34
N GLN A 123 -0.48 -10.82 -11.90
CA GLN A 123 -0.54 -12.24 -12.28
C GLN A 123 -0.04 -13.17 -11.16
N PHE A 124 0.64 -12.65 -10.14
CA PHE A 124 1.08 -13.40 -8.98
C PHE A 124 -0.11 -13.71 -8.07
N ARG A 125 -0.45 -15.00 -7.96
CA ARG A 125 -1.71 -15.47 -7.36
C ARG A 125 -1.49 -16.15 -6.01
N ASN A 126 -2.54 -16.11 -5.22
CA ASN A 126 -2.74 -16.97 -4.06
C ASN A 126 -4.10 -17.69 -4.14
N GLU A 127 -4.31 -18.69 -3.30
CA GLU A 127 -5.60 -19.40 -3.22
C GLU A 127 -6.70 -18.56 -2.56
N LYS A 128 -6.33 -17.69 -1.60
CA LYS A 128 -7.26 -16.92 -0.78
C LYS A 128 -6.96 -15.43 -0.81
N PHE A 129 -7.98 -14.62 -0.57
CA PHE A 129 -7.88 -13.17 -0.36
C PHE A 129 -7.41 -12.87 1.05
N GLY A 130 -6.55 -11.86 1.21
CA GLY A 130 -5.95 -11.50 2.50
C GLY A 130 -4.43 -11.43 2.45
N PHE A 131 -3.80 -11.53 3.61
CA PHE A 131 -2.35 -11.46 3.75
C PHE A 131 -1.90 -12.21 4.99
N TYR A 132 -0.59 -12.45 5.12
CA TYR A 132 0.00 -13.19 6.25
C TYR A 132 -0.34 -12.56 7.59
N ASN A 133 -0.26 -11.22 7.67
CA ASN A 133 -0.56 -10.44 8.85
C ASN A 133 -1.47 -9.25 8.50
N ASN A 134 -2.22 -8.78 9.51
CA ASN A 134 -2.82 -7.45 9.43
C ASN A 134 -1.71 -6.42 9.27
N ASN A 135 -1.84 -5.53 8.30
CA ASN A 135 -0.92 -4.43 8.05
C ASN A 135 -1.67 -3.10 8.09
N TYR A 136 -1.13 -2.07 7.43
CA TYR A 136 -1.61 -0.70 7.53
C TYR A 136 -1.70 -0.04 6.15
N CYS A 137 -2.81 0.69 5.92
CA CYS A 137 -2.93 1.64 4.81
C CYS A 137 -2.94 3.05 5.42
N GLY A 138 -1.80 3.74 5.33
CA GLY A 138 -1.50 4.89 6.18
C GLY A 138 -1.37 4.47 7.66
N ALA A 139 -2.08 5.14 8.56
CA ALA A 139 -2.13 4.77 9.99
C ALA A 139 -3.30 3.83 10.35
N THR A 140 -4.10 3.42 9.37
CA THR A 140 -5.29 2.59 9.59
C THR A 140 -4.92 1.12 9.43
N THR A 141 -5.19 0.32 10.45
CA THR A 141 -5.05 -1.14 10.38
C THR A 141 -5.97 -1.71 9.31
N GLN A 142 -5.50 -2.73 8.59
CA GLN A 142 -6.28 -3.54 7.66
C GLN A 142 -6.50 -4.94 8.24
N ASN A 143 -7.73 -5.45 8.16
CA ASN A 143 -8.02 -6.85 8.48
C ASN A 143 -7.68 -7.73 7.27
N ASN A 144 -6.60 -8.50 7.36
CA ASN A 144 -6.07 -9.35 6.31
C ASN A 144 -6.29 -10.84 6.55
N SER A 145 -7.10 -11.20 7.56
CA SER A 145 -7.46 -12.60 7.75
C SER A 145 -7.96 -13.21 6.44
N TRP A 146 -7.54 -14.45 6.17
CA TRP A 146 -7.82 -15.10 4.89
C TRP A 146 -9.31 -15.30 4.63
N ALA A 147 -9.74 -15.19 3.38
CA ALA A 147 -11.10 -15.48 2.92
C ALA A 147 -11.09 -16.14 1.53
N ASP A 148 -12.08 -16.98 1.25
CA ASP A 148 -12.22 -17.70 -0.02
C ASP A 148 -13.02 -16.90 -1.07
N ASN A 149 -13.72 -15.84 -0.66
CA ASN A 149 -14.57 -15.04 -1.53
C ASN A 149 -14.22 -13.55 -1.45
N TRP A 150 -14.04 -12.93 -2.61
CA TRP A 150 -13.65 -11.52 -2.70
C TRP A 150 -14.72 -10.58 -2.17
N VAL A 151 -15.97 -10.78 -2.56
CA VAL A 151 -17.09 -9.91 -2.15
C VAL A 151 -17.25 -9.92 -0.63
N ASP A 152 -17.20 -11.10 -0.01
CA ASP A 152 -17.21 -11.24 1.45
C ASP A 152 -16.03 -10.52 2.11
N PHE A 153 -14.83 -10.73 1.57
CA PHE A 153 -13.62 -10.06 2.05
C PHE A 153 -13.74 -8.53 1.97
N PHE A 154 -14.17 -8.00 0.83
CA PHE A 154 -14.31 -6.58 0.58
C PHE A 154 -15.38 -5.95 1.48
N VAL A 155 -16.56 -6.56 1.59
CA VAL A 155 -17.63 -6.03 2.45
C VAL A 155 -17.24 -6.09 3.92
N ASN A 156 -16.79 -7.24 4.43
CA ASN A 156 -16.61 -7.44 5.86
C ASN A 156 -15.25 -6.95 6.37
N LYS A 157 -14.17 -7.21 5.63
CA LYS A 157 -12.79 -6.96 6.10
C LYS A 157 -12.18 -5.66 5.58
N ARG A 158 -12.85 -4.98 4.64
CA ARG A 158 -12.49 -3.63 4.19
C ARG A 158 -13.55 -2.62 4.63
N LEU A 159 -14.76 -2.71 4.09
CA LEU A 159 -15.77 -1.66 4.26
C LEU A 159 -16.36 -1.62 5.68
N ARG A 160 -16.97 -2.71 6.16
CA ARG A 160 -17.55 -2.77 7.52
C ARG A 160 -16.49 -2.56 8.59
N PHE A 161 -15.33 -3.20 8.45
CA PHE A 161 -14.21 -2.99 9.37
C PHE A 161 -13.81 -1.50 9.48
N LEU A 162 -13.74 -0.78 8.34
CA LEU A 162 -13.50 0.67 8.38
C LEU A 162 -14.65 1.44 9.04
N VAL A 163 -15.91 1.09 8.76
CA VAL A 163 -17.07 1.73 9.40
C VAL A 163 -17.04 1.54 10.92
N ASP A 164 -16.66 0.36 11.41
CA ASP A 164 -16.52 0.10 12.85
C ASP A 164 -15.42 0.96 13.47
N LEU A 165 -14.25 1.06 12.81
CA LEU A 165 -13.17 1.95 13.24
C LEU A 165 -13.60 3.43 13.24
N ILE A 166 -14.36 3.83 12.23
CA ILE A 166 -14.94 5.17 12.13
C ILE A 166 -15.93 5.40 13.27
N GLN A 167 -16.79 4.45 13.61
CA GLN A 167 -17.76 4.62 14.70
C GLN A 167 -17.09 4.89 16.05
N VAL A 168 -15.96 4.25 16.32
CA VAL A 168 -15.18 4.47 17.54
C VAL A 168 -14.54 5.86 17.55
N LYS A 169 -14.00 6.32 16.42
CA LYS A 169 -13.22 7.57 16.35
C LYS A 169 -14.08 8.81 16.06
N ARG A 170 -15.12 8.65 15.25
CA ARG A 170 -15.93 9.69 14.59
C ARG A 170 -17.36 9.17 14.34
N PRO A 171 -18.19 9.04 15.38
CA PRO A 171 -19.51 8.42 15.28
C PRO A 171 -20.36 8.99 14.13
N LEU A 172 -20.95 8.11 13.32
CA LEU A 172 -21.91 8.50 12.27
C LEU A 172 -23.35 8.33 12.77
N PRO A 173 -24.28 9.19 12.34
CA PRO A 173 -25.71 8.99 12.59
C PRO A 173 -26.21 7.64 12.06
N SER A 174 -27.16 7.02 12.74
CA SER A 174 -27.74 5.74 12.32
C SER A 174 -28.33 5.76 10.91
N SER A 175 -28.84 6.92 10.46
CA SER A 175 -29.33 7.11 9.09
C SER A 175 -28.25 6.96 8.03
N GLU A 176 -27.01 7.35 8.33
CA GLU A 176 -25.86 7.22 7.42
C GLU A 176 -25.28 5.82 7.44
N ILE A 177 -25.21 5.18 8.61
CA ILE A 177 -24.88 3.76 8.73
C ILE A 177 -25.85 2.93 7.89
N LEU A 178 -27.16 3.23 7.95
CA LEU A 178 -28.17 2.52 7.17
C LEU A 178 -27.96 2.68 5.66
N VAL A 179 -27.48 3.83 5.19
CA VAL A 179 -27.13 4.04 3.77
C VAL A 179 -25.97 3.14 3.37
N LEU A 180 -24.92 3.05 4.19
CA LEU A 180 -23.77 2.19 3.94
C LEU A 180 -24.15 0.70 3.98
N GLU A 181 -24.94 0.26 4.97
CA GLU A 181 -25.39 -1.14 5.05
C GLU A 181 -26.29 -1.54 3.88
N LYS A 182 -27.14 -0.62 3.38
CA LYS A 182 -27.90 -0.85 2.14
C LYS A 182 -26.99 -1.09 0.95
N LEU A 183 -25.90 -0.33 0.82
CA LEU A 183 -24.91 -0.58 -0.22
C LEU A 183 -24.23 -1.93 0.01
N PHE A 184 -23.77 -2.23 1.23
CA PHE A 184 -23.07 -3.47 1.54
C PHE A 184 -23.90 -4.71 1.18
N ALA A 185 -25.21 -4.67 1.41
CA ALA A 185 -26.14 -5.72 1.00
C ALA A 185 -26.29 -5.85 -0.54
N LYS A 186 -26.04 -4.78 -1.30
CA LYS A 186 -26.14 -4.74 -2.76
C LYS A 186 -24.83 -5.06 -3.48
N ILE A 187 -23.66 -4.89 -2.84
CA ILE A 187 -22.34 -5.20 -3.42
C ILE A 187 -22.26 -6.60 -4.07
N PRO A 188 -22.84 -7.68 -3.50
CA PRO A 188 -22.82 -8.99 -4.14
C PRO A 188 -23.44 -9.07 -5.53
N SER A 189 -24.32 -8.13 -5.91
CA SER A 189 -24.86 -8.03 -7.27
C SER A 189 -24.15 -7.01 -8.16
N LEU A 190 -23.22 -6.22 -7.61
CA LEU A 190 -22.47 -5.18 -8.32
C LEU A 190 -21.05 -5.63 -8.69
N ILE A 191 -20.47 -6.58 -7.95
CA ILE A 191 -19.13 -7.11 -8.17
C ILE A 191 -19.25 -8.60 -8.54
N PRO A 192 -18.62 -9.06 -9.64
CA PRO A 192 -18.59 -10.47 -10.00
C PRO A 192 -18.00 -11.34 -8.89
N SER A 193 -18.55 -12.54 -8.70
CA SER A 193 -18.08 -13.48 -7.66
C SER A 193 -16.79 -14.22 -8.03
N GLU A 194 -16.38 -14.20 -9.29
CA GLU A 194 -15.27 -15.02 -9.84
C GLU A 194 -13.89 -14.31 -9.80
N SER A 195 -13.72 -13.30 -8.96
CA SER A 195 -12.43 -12.63 -8.80
C SER A 195 -11.34 -13.62 -8.37
N LYS A 196 -10.11 -13.37 -8.81
CA LYS A 196 -8.93 -14.16 -8.44
C LYS A 196 -8.12 -13.38 -7.43
N ALA A 197 -7.63 -14.04 -6.40
CA ALA A 197 -6.76 -13.44 -5.40
C ALA A 197 -5.36 -13.23 -6.00
N VAL A 198 -5.04 -11.98 -6.36
CA VAL A 198 -3.73 -11.59 -6.90
C VAL A 198 -3.07 -10.60 -5.97
N LEU A 199 -1.75 -10.58 -5.95
CA LEU A 199 -1.00 -9.63 -5.15
C LEU A 199 -1.21 -8.21 -5.70
N ILE A 200 -1.53 -7.28 -4.81
CA ILE A 200 -1.65 -5.85 -5.14
C ILE A 200 -0.73 -5.03 -4.22
N HIS A 201 -0.43 -3.79 -4.61
CA HIS A 201 0.32 -2.84 -3.81
C HIS A 201 -0.50 -2.32 -2.62
N GLY A 202 -1.80 -2.10 -2.82
CA GLY A 202 -2.80 -1.76 -1.81
C GLY A 202 -2.91 -0.27 -1.47
N ASP A 203 -1.94 0.54 -1.90
CA ASP A 203 -1.92 2.00 -1.70
C ASP A 203 -1.20 2.73 -2.86
N LEU A 204 -1.36 2.29 -4.12
CA LEU A 204 -0.59 2.84 -5.25
C LEU A 204 -1.17 4.16 -5.78
N TRP A 205 -0.71 5.28 -5.25
CA TRP A 205 -0.94 6.61 -5.81
C TRP A 205 0.37 7.26 -6.25
N SER A 206 0.31 8.47 -6.82
CA SER A 206 1.49 9.17 -7.36
C SER A 206 2.62 9.44 -6.35
N GLY A 207 2.35 9.32 -5.05
CA GLY A 207 3.36 9.42 -3.98
C GLY A 207 4.05 8.10 -3.66
N ASN A 208 3.49 6.96 -4.08
CA ASN A 208 3.92 5.60 -3.71
C ASN A 208 4.56 4.84 -4.88
N TYR A 209 4.98 5.56 -5.92
CA TYR A 209 5.97 5.08 -6.87
C TYR A 209 6.95 6.20 -7.20
N MET A 210 8.15 5.84 -7.65
CA MET A 210 9.14 6.81 -8.07
C MET A 210 9.89 6.33 -9.31
N ASN A 211 10.35 7.29 -10.11
CA ASN A 211 11.27 7.02 -11.20
C ASN A 211 12.70 6.94 -10.65
N THR A 212 13.43 5.90 -11.01
CA THR A 212 14.84 5.70 -10.66
C THR A 212 15.69 5.61 -11.92
N GLN A 213 17.00 5.62 -11.79
CA GLN A 213 17.92 5.44 -12.93
C GLN A 213 17.73 4.07 -13.62
N ASP A 214 17.20 3.09 -12.89
CA ASP A 214 17.03 1.72 -13.37
C ASP A 214 15.57 1.38 -13.69
N GLY A 215 14.69 2.38 -13.79
CA GLY A 215 13.26 2.21 -14.06
C GLY A 215 12.36 2.63 -12.89
N PRO A 216 11.04 2.45 -13.04
CA PRO A 216 10.08 2.78 -11.99
C PRO A 216 10.23 1.83 -10.79
N ALA A 217 9.94 2.32 -9.60
CA ALA A 217 9.94 1.54 -8.37
C ALA A 217 8.67 1.78 -7.55
N LEU A 218 8.10 0.73 -6.98
CA LEU A 218 7.02 0.81 -6.00
C LEU A 218 7.60 1.00 -4.60
N ILE A 219 6.97 1.86 -3.80
CA ILE A 219 7.37 2.15 -2.42
C ILE A 219 6.14 2.29 -1.54
N ASP A 220 6.30 2.07 -0.24
CA ASP A 220 5.27 2.30 0.78
C ASP A 220 3.99 1.45 0.57
N PRO A 221 4.12 0.12 0.37
CA PRO A 221 2.97 -0.74 0.11
C PRO A 221 2.11 -1.02 1.35
N ALA A 222 0.84 -1.26 1.09
CA ALA A 222 -0.15 -1.82 2.00
C ALA A 222 -0.65 -3.16 1.43
N ALA A 223 0.28 -4.05 1.08
CA ALA A 223 0.04 -5.17 0.17
C ALA A 223 -0.90 -6.23 0.74
N TYR A 224 -1.68 -6.85 -0.13
CA TYR A 224 -2.48 -8.04 0.17
C TYR A 224 -2.92 -8.72 -1.14
N TYR A 225 -3.46 -9.92 -1.03
CA TYR A 225 -4.09 -10.62 -2.14
C TYR A 225 -5.55 -10.21 -2.28
N ALA A 226 -5.91 -9.66 -3.43
CA ALA A 226 -7.16 -8.96 -3.70
C ALA A 226 -7.70 -9.26 -5.10
N ASP A 227 -8.90 -8.76 -5.40
CA ASP A 227 -9.27 -8.47 -6.80
C ASP A 227 -8.40 -7.32 -7.30
N ARG A 228 -7.67 -7.53 -8.40
CA ARG A 228 -6.77 -6.54 -9.01
C ARG A 228 -7.43 -5.19 -9.30
N GLU A 229 -8.74 -5.17 -9.56
CA GLU A 229 -9.43 -3.93 -9.91
C GLU A 229 -9.47 -2.92 -8.75
N ILE A 230 -9.33 -3.37 -7.50
CA ILE A 230 -9.31 -2.45 -6.35
C ILE A 230 -8.06 -1.56 -6.33
N GLU A 231 -6.94 -1.98 -6.89
CA GLU A 231 -5.71 -1.15 -6.95
C GLU A 231 -5.96 0.15 -7.74
N PHE A 232 -6.75 0.06 -8.81
CA PHE A 232 -7.08 1.21 -9.65
C PHE A 232 -7.91 2.27 -8.94
N ALA A 233 -8.56 1.91 -7.83
CA ALA A 233 -9.41 2.83 -7.08
C ALA A 233 -8.61 4.01 -6.54
N ILE A 234 -7.49 3.73 -5.85
CA ILE A 234 -6.65 4.80 -5.31
C ILE A 234 -5.87 5.52 -6.41
N MET A 235 -5.41 4.79 -7.44
CA MET A 235 -4.72 5.36 -8.60
C MET A 235 -5.56 6.41 -9.32
N THR A 236 -6.86 6.13 -9.51
CA THR A 236 -7.80 7.06 -10.16
C THR A 236 -8.30 8.15 -9.23
N MET A 237 -8.35 7.89 -7.92
CA MET A 237 -8.76 8.88 -6.91
C MET A 237 -7.75 10.02 -6.79
N PHE A 238 -6.44 9.73 -6.81
CA PHE A 238 -5.38 10.74 -6.70
C PHE A 238 -4.67 11.06 -8.02
N GLY A 239 -4.84 10.22 -9.04
CA GLY A 239 -4.22 10.42 -10.34
C GLY A 239 -2.71 10.18 -10.33
N GLY A 240 -2.03 10.77 -11.32
CA GLY A 240 -0.58 10.65 -11.53
C GLY A 240 -0.15 9.60 -12.54
N PHE A 241 -1.08 8.80 -13.08
CA PHE A 241 -0.80 7.75 -14.06
C PHE A 241 -1.18 8.22 -15.47
N SER A 242 -0.25 8.12 -16.42
CA SER A 242 -0.47 8.55 -17.80
C SER A 242 -1.30 7.54 -18.61
N SER A 243 -1.82 7.97 -19.76
CA SER A 243 -2.51 7.07 -20.70
C SER A 243 -1.60 5.94 -21.20
N ARG A 244 -0.28 6.17 -21.27
CA ARG A 244 0.71 5.14 -21.64
C ARG A 244 0.78 4.03 -20.61
N PHE A 245 0.81 4.39 -19.31
CA PHE A 245 0.72 3.41 -18.23
C PHE A 245 -0.51 2.50 -18.39
N TYR A 246 -1.70 3.09 -18.57
CA TYR A 246 -2.94 2.30 -18.70
C TYR A 246 -2.94 1.42 -19.95
N SER A 247 -2.42 1.94 -21.06
CA SER A 247 -2.31 1.17 -22.32
C SER A 247 -1.38 -0.02 -22.14
N ALA A 248 -0.20 0.21 -21.56
CA ALA A 248 0.82 -0.81 -21.32
C ALA A 248 0.36 -1.89 -20.30
N TYR A 249 -0.41 -1.51 -19.27
CA TYR A 249 -1.04 -2.48 -18.38
C TYR A 249 -2.04 -3.37 -19.13
N ASN A 250 -2.91 -2.77 -19.96
CA ASN A 250 -3.93 -3.50 -20.70
C ASN A 250 -3.37 -4.39 -21.82
N GLU A 251 -2.16 -4.11 -22.34
CA GLU A 251 -1.44 -5.02 -23.25
C GLU A 251 -1.13 -6.37 -22.59
N VAL A 252 -0.80 -6.36 -21.30
CA VAL A 252 -0.31 -7.55 -20.56
C VAL A 252 -1.44 -8.24 -19.78
N HIS A 253 -2.28 -7.46 -19.09
CA HIS A 253 -3.40 -7.99 -18.33
C HIS A 253 -4.65 -7.11 -18.50
N PRO A 254 -5.39 -7.26 -19.63
CA PRO A 254 -6.55 -6.45 -19.95
C PRO A 254 -7.56 -6.35 -18.80
N LEU A 255 -8.06 -5.13 -18.52
CA LEU A 255 -9.20 -4.91 -17.65
C LEU A 255 -10.49 -5.25 -18.37
N GLU A 256 -11.50 -5.70 -17.62
CA GLU A 256 -12.83 -5.95 -18.18
C GLU A 256 -13.45 -4.63 -18.66
N PRO A 257 -14.22 -4.59 -19.76
CA PRO A 257 -14.69 -3.35 -20.38
C PRO A 257 -15.40 -2.36 -19.43
N ASP A 258 -16.08 -2.87 -18.41
CA ASP A 258 -16.89 -2.14 -17.43
C ASP A 258 -16.17 -1.88 -16.09
N TRP A 259 -14.85 -2.13 -15.99
CA TRP A 259 -14.06 -1.94 -14.77
C TRP A 259 -14.21 -0.54 -14.17
N ARG A 260 -14.39 0.49 -15.01
CA ARG A 260 -14.55 1.89 -14.55
C ARG A 260 -15.81 2.11 -13.71
N SER A 261 -16.88 1.37 -13.99
CA SER A 261 -18.10 1.41 -13.19
C SER A 261 -17.88 0.77 -11.81
N ARG A 262 -17.11 -0.32 -11.74
CA ARG A 262 -16.71 -0.95 -10.46
C ARG A 262 -15.65 -0.15 -9.71
N ASN A 263 -14.79 0.58 -10.41
CA ASN A 263 -13.75 1.39 -9.82
C ASN A 263 -14.28 2.43 -8.83
N GLU A 264 -15.40 3.10 -9.15
CA GLU A 264 -16.03 4.03 -8.22
C GLU A 264 -16.55 3.33 -6.94
N LEU A 265 -17.03 2.10 -7.06
CA LEU A 265 -17.42 1.30 -5.90
C LEU A 265 -16.18 0.92 -5.06
N TYR A 266 -15.07 0.53 -5.70
CA TYR A 266 -13.81 0.26 -5.03
C TYR A 266 -13.19 1.50 -4.37
N GLN A 267 -13.39 2.70 -4.94
CA GLN A 267 -12.97 3.97 -4.33
C GLN A 267 -13.59 4.21 -2.96
N LEU A 268 -14.77 3.63 -2.67
CA LEU A 268 -15.39 3.74 -1.35
C LEU A 268 -14.44 3.30 -0.23
N TYR A 269 -13.63 2.26 -0.45
CA TYR A 269 -12.64 1.80 0.54
C TYR A 269 -11.65 2.92 0.90
N HIS A 270 -11.01 3.54 -0.10
CA HIS A 270 -10.03 4.59 0.13
C HIS A 270 -10.66 5.88 0.67
N VAL A 271 -11.87 6.23 0.24
CA VAL A 271 -12.63 7.37 0.76
C VAL A 271 -13.00 7.15 2.24
N LEU A 272 -13.46 5.96 2.62
CA LEU A 272 -13.71 5.62 4.03
C LEU A 272 -12.40 5.62 4.84
N ASN A 273 -11.30 5.11 4.28
CA ASN A 273 -10.00 5.16 4.97
C ASN A 273 -9.56 6.61 5.22
N HIS A 274 -9.68 7.48 4.21
CA HIS A 274 -9.38 8.91 4.35
C HIS A 274 -10.33 9.60 5.33
N PHE A 275 -11.59 9.22 5.38
CA PHE A 275 -12.52 9.72 6.40
C PHE A 275 -12.11 9.27 7.81
N CYS A 276 -11.69 8.00 7.97
CA CYS A 276 -11.18 7.48 9.24
C CYS A 276 -9.97 8.28 9.73
N LEU A 277 -8.99 8.51 8.85
CA LEU A 277 -7.75 9.25 9.15
C LEU A 277 -8.03 10.74 9.39
N PHE A 278 -8.65 11.42 8.42
CA PHE A 278 -8.66 12.88 8.32
C PHE A 278 -10.01 13.52 8.64
N GLY A 279 -11.12 12.78 8.59
CA GLY A 279 -12.45 13.34 8.80
C GLY A 279 -12.93 14.19 7.62
N GLY A 280 -13.70 15.23 7.90
CA GLY A 280 -14.02 16.28 6.92
C GLY A 280 -14.89 15.84 5.74
N SER A 281 -14.57 16.36 4.55
CA SER A 281 -15.34 16.19 3.32
C SER A 281 -15.46 14.72 2.85
N TYR A 282 -14.53 13.85 3.25
CA TYR A 282 -14.55 12.43 2.91
C TYR A 282 -15.81 11.70 3.43
N ARG A 283 -16.44 12.17 4.52
CA ARG A 283 -17.74 11.64 4.97
C ARG A 283 -18.82 11.81 3.91
N MET A 284 -18.96 13.02 3.39
CA MET A 284 -19.97 13.35 2.38
C MET A 284 -19.68 12.63 1.06
N GLN A 285 -18.40 12.47 0.71
CA GLN A 285 -17.98 11.71 -0.47
C GLN A 285 -18.35 10.23 -0.34
N ALA A 286 -18.06 9.58 0.80
CA ALA A 286 -18.42 8.18 1.04
C ALA A 286 -19.94 7.96 0.89
N LEU A 287 -20.74 8.86 1.48
CA LEU A 287 -22.20 8.79 1.39
C LEU A 287 -22.73 9.06 -0.03
N SER A 288 -22.07 9.94 -0.78
CA SER A 288 -22.42 10.22 -2.18
C SER A 288 -22.20 9.00 -3.07
N ILE A 289 -21.05 8.33 -2.91
CA ILE A 289 -20.75 7.06 -3.58
C ILE A 289 -21.81 6.02 -3.20
N ALA A 290 -22.06 5.83 -1.89
CA ALA A 290 -23.04 4.85 -1.43
C ALA A 290 -24.44 5.08 -2.00
N LYS A 291 -24.92 6.33 -2.03
CA LYS A 291 -26.22 6.70 -2.58
C LYS A 291 -26.36 6.46 -4.08
N ARG A 292 -25.28 6.50 -4.84
CA ARG A 292 -25.29 6.25 -6.29
C ARG A 292 -25.56 4.78 -6.62
N PHE A 293 -25.10 3.88 -5.74
CA PHE A 293 -25.16 2.46 -5.97
C PHE A 293 -26.36 1.77 -5.31
N ILE A 294 -27.12 2.42 -4.44
CA ILE A 294 -28.34 1.86 -3.81
C ILE A 294 -29.61 2.10 -4.62
#